data_AF-A0A7D6GW78-F1
#
_entry.id   AF-A0A7D6GW78-F1
#
_cell.length_a   1.000
_cell.length_b   1.000
_cell.length_c   1.000
_cell.angle_alpha   90.00
_cell.angle_beta   90.00
_cell.angle_gamma   90.00
#
_symmetry.space_group_name_H-M   'P 1'
#
loop_
_entity.id
_entity.type
_entity.pdbx_description
1 polymer ?
#
loop_
_entity_poly.entity_id
_entity_poly.type
_entity_poly.pdbx_seq_one_letter_code
_entity_poly.pdbx_strand_id
1 'polypeptide(L)' 'MATREPVECPVCREPTDVGEQLEDHLLAEHSKEKLAKFIVAETAVLANGDAAE' A
#
# COMPACT_ATOMS: atom_id res chain seq x y z
N MET A 1 9.88 -14.42 20.62
CA MET A 1 9.15 -14.92 19.45
C MET A 1 8.64 -13.69 18.72
N ALA A 2 9.18 -13.33 17.56
CA ALA A 2 8.75 -12.15 16.84
C ALA A 2 7.41 -12.46 16.16
N THR A 3 6.30 -12.09 16.78
CA THR A 3 5.00 -12.03 16.10
C THR A 3 5.13 -10.94 15.04
N ARG A 4 5.28 -11.32 13.77
CA ARG A 4 5.18 -10.37 12.67
C ARG A 4 3.78 -9.79 12.73
N GLU A 5 3.68 -8.52 13.10
CA GLU A 5 2.43 -7.78 13.09
C GLU A 5 1.87 -7.82 11.66
N PRO A 6 0.56 -8.04 11.50
CA PRO A 6 -0.06 -8.04 10.18
C PRO A 6 0.19 -6.68 9.53
N VAL A 7 0.67 -6.70 8.28
CA VAL A 7 0.91 -5.48 7.52
C VAL A 7 -0.44 -4.97 7.04
N GLU A 8 -0.78 -3.72 7.33
CA GLU A 8 -1.98 -3.11 6.76
C GLU A 8 -1.74 -2.75 5.30
N CYS A 9 -2.63 -3.19 4.42
CA CYS A 9 -2.57 -2.81 3.02
C CYS A 9 -2.88 -1.32 2.87
N PRO A 10 -1.98 -0.49 2.30
CA PRO A 10 -2.21 0.95 2.19
C PRO A 10 -3.32 1.31 1.18
N VAL A 11 -3.72 0.36 0.33
CA VAL A 11 -4.71 0.57 -0.74
C VAL A 11 -6.15 0.34 -0.23
N CYS A 12 -6.39 -0.68 0.59
CA CYS A 12 -7.71 -0.99 1.15
C CYS A 12 -7.81 -0.77 2.66
N ARG A 13 -6.69 -0.55 3.36
CA ARG A 13 -6.58 -0.50 4.83
C ARG A 13 -7.08 -1.76 5.51
N GLU A 14 -6.96 -2.89 4.81
CA GLU A 14 -7.27 -4.20 5.37
C GLU A 14 -5.97 -4.84 5.88
N PRO A 15 -6.01 -5.51 7.04
CA PRO A 15 -4.86 -6.25 7.54
C PRO A 15 -4.60 -7.44 6.63
N THR A 16 -3.38 -7.57 6.11
CA THR A 16 -2.97 -8.78 5.38
C THR A 16 -2.85 -9.96 6.34
N ASP A 17 -3.18 -11.15 5.86
CA ASP A 17 -3.15 -12.35 6.68
C ASP A 17 -1.73 -12.67 7.19
N VAL A 18 -1.63 -13.35 8.33
CA VAL A 18 -0.33 -13.54 9.00
C VAL A 18 0.53 -14.50 8.18
N GLY A 19 1.54 -13.96 7.51
CA GLY A 19 2.44 -14.71 6.63
C GLY A 19 2.15 -14.50 5.14
N GLU A 20 1.07 -13.80 4.79
CA GLU A 20 0.85 -13.32 3.44
C GLU A 20 1.77 -12.13 3.14
N GLN A 21 2.35 -12.10 1.95
CA GLN A 21 3.15 -10.97 1.51
C GLN A 21 2.21 -9.89 0.99
N LEU A 22 2.43 -8.65 1.43
CA LEU A 22 1.68 -7.48 0.94
C LEU A 22 1.65 -7.41 -0.59
N GLU A 23 2.76 -7.78 -1.25
CA GLU A 23 2.87 -7.81 -2.71
C GLU A 23 1.90 -8.82 -3.36
N ASP A 24 1.74 -10.00 -2.76
CA ASP A 24 0.82 -11.03 -3.26
C ASP A 24 -0.64 -10.57 -3.09
N HIS A 25 -0.97 -10.00 -1.93
CA HIS A 25 -2.26 -9.35 -1.68
C HIS A 25 -2.56 -8.23 -2.69
N LEU A 26 -1.59 -7.34 -2.94
CA LEU A 26 -1.72 -6.24 -3.91
C LEU A 26 -1.97 -6.78 -5.32
N LEU A 27 -1.39 -7.91 -5.70
CA LEU A 27 -1.57 -8.52 -7.02
C LEU A 27 -2.88 -9.30 -7.15
N ALA A 28 -3.31 -9.98 -6.09
CA ALA A 28 -4.51 -10.80 -6.06
C ALA A 28 -5.79 -9.95 -5.89
N GLU A 29 -5.81 -9.07 -4.90
CA GLU A 29 -7.01 -8.34 -4.47
C GLU A 29 -7.15 -6.98 -5.15
N HIS A 30 -6.09 -6.46 -5.77
CA HIS A 30 -6.13 -5.15 -6.43
C HIS A 30 -5.79 -5.22 -7.91
N SER A 31 -6.66 -4.63 -8.71
CA SER A 31 -6.40 -4.43 -10.13
C SER A 31 -5.29 -3.40 -10.34
N LYS A 32 -4.56 -3.56 -11.45
CA LYS A 32 -3.50 -2.62 -11.89
C LYS A 32 -3.97 -1.16 -11.93
N GLU A 33 -5.25 -0.90 -12.25
CA GLU A 33 -5.82 0.45 -12.21
C GLU A 33 -5.83 1.04 -10.79
N LYS A 34 -6.23 0.24 -9.78
CA LYS A 34 -6.32 0.69 -8.39
C LYS A 34 -4.92 0.97 -7.83
N LEU A 35 -3.96 0.09 -8.14
CA LEU A 35 -2.54 0.30 -7.81
C LEU A 35 -1.98 1.56 -8.47
N ALA A 36 -2.28 1.78 -9.77
CA ALA A 36 -1.83 2.97 -10.48
C ALA A 36 -2.39 4.26 -9.86
N LYS A 37 -3.68 4.29 -9.50
CA LYS A 37 -4.30 5.43 -8.81
C LYS A 37 -3.64 5.71 -7.46
N PHE A 38 -3.33 4.66 -6.69
CA PHE A 38 -2.61 4.79 -5.42
C PHE A 38 -1.20 5.35 -5.61
N ILE A 39 -0.42 4.79 -6.54
CA ILE A 39 0.94 5.27 -6.84
C ILE A 39 0.92 6.73 -7.29
N VAL A 40 -0.03 7.12 -8.15
CA VAL A 40 -0.19 8.52 -8.59
C VAL A 40 -0.54 9.43 -7.42
N ALA A 41 -1.44 9.00 -6.52
CA ALA A 41 -1.80 9.79 -5.34
C ALA A 41 -0.61 9.96 -4.39
N GLU A 42 0.10 8.88 -4.05
CA GLU A 42 1.31 8.93 -3.21
C GLU A 42 2.40 9.77 -3.86
N THR A 43 2.64 9.61 -5.16
CA THR A 43 3.64 10.41 -5.90
C THR A 43 3.24 11.87 -5.94
N ALA A 44 1.95 12.19 -6.08
CA ALA A 44 1.45 13.56 -6.03
C ALA A 44 1.58 14.16 -4.63
N VAL A 45 1.36 13.38 -3.57
CA VAL A 45 1.58 13.83 -2.18
C VAL A 45 3.06 14.07 -1.91
N LEU A 46 3.95 13.18 -2.37
CA LEU A 46 5.40 13.35 -2.29
C LEU A 46 5.88 14.58 -3.09
N ALA A 47 5.39 14.75 -4.32
CA ALA A 47 5.74 15.89 -5.17
C ALA A 47 5.17 17.23 -4.66
N ASN A 48 3.99 17.21 -4.02
CA ASN A 48 3.38 18.40 -3.44
C ASN A 48 3.91 18.69 -2.02
N GLY A 49 4.41 17.67 -1.31
CA GLY A 49 5.01 17.78 0.02
C GLY A 49 6.41 18.39 0.02
N ASP A 50 7.09 18.44 -1.13
CA ASP A 50 8.39 19.10 -1.32
C ASP A 50 8.26 20.61 -1.64
N ALA A 51 7.03 21.15 -1.62
CA ALA A 51 6.75 22.58 -1.82
C ALA A 51 6.37 23.30 -0.51
N ALA A 52 6.96 22.90 0.62
CA ALA A 52 6.96 23.70 1.84
C ALA A 52 8.25 24.54 1.89
N GLU A 53 8.24 25.66 1.16
CA GLU A 53 9.15 26.80 1.36
C GLU A 53 8.71 27.65 2.56
#